data_AF-A0AAP5Z0P2-F1
#
_entry.id   AF-A0AAP5Z0P2-F1
#
_cell.length_a   1.000
_cell.length_b   1.000
_cell.length_c   1.000
_cell.angle_alpha   90.00
_cell.angle_beta   90.00
_cell.angle_gamma   90.00
#
_symmetry.space_group_name_H-M   'P 1'
#
loop_
_entity.id
_entity.type
_entity.pdbx_description
1 polymer ?
#
loop_
_entity_poly.entity_id
_entity_poly.type
_entity_poly.pdbx_seq_one_letter_code
_entity_poly.pdbx_strand_id
1 'polypeptide(L)'
;MNDFDVNLDRLGQIRDSLVDPKSIWSLAKKLKQQSRTLTLNAPNSDLSLPSSPGIYYFEAKFNFKDYEYLEDFGNRWGVIRSRNLPKGVSRYYPSRAKKHISRLKQGKFIPLYLGKRDNLSDRIINHLDGSEESGTYALKLRSRPELLSGVELRYSFHEFNINARAYFGVEVIEKSLREVFNPIIGKQ
;
A
#
# COMPACT_ATOMS: atom_id res chain seq x y z
N MET A 1 40.52 -1.77 -7.67
CA MET A 1 39.09 -1.94 -7.37
C MET A 1 38.75 -3.38 -7.72
N ASN A 2 38.22 -4.16 -6.78
CA ASN A 2 37.92 -5.57 -7.03
C ASN A 2 36.60 -5.71 -7.82
N ASP A 3 36.30 -6.90 -8.34
CA ASP A 3 35.09 -7.12 -9.15
C ASP A 3 33.79 -6.88 -8.36
N PHE A 4 33.79 -7.08 -7.04
CA PHE A 4 32.63 -6.77 -6.20
C PHE A 4 32.39 -5.27 -6.12
N ASP A 5 33.42 -4.46 -5.92
CA ASP A 5 33.31 -3.01 -5.88
C ASP A 5 32.69 -2.46 -7.19
N VAL A 6 33.21 -2.92 -8.35
CA VAL A 6 32.69 -2.51 -9.67
C VAL A 6 31.22 -2.89 -9.84
N ASN A 7 30.83 -4.09 -9.39
CA ASN A 7 29.45 -4.55 -9.49
C ASN A 7 28.51 -3.80 -8.52
N LEU A 8 28.98 -3.43 -7.33
CA LEU A 8 28.22 -2.62 -6.39
C LEU A 8 28.01 -1.20 -6.91
N ASP A 9 29.02 -0.60 -7.53
CA ASP A 9 28.89 0.73 -8.17
C ASP A 9 27.87 0.69 -9.31
N ARG A 10 27.91 -0.34 -10.16
CA ARG A 10 26.90 -0.56 -11.21
C ARG A 10 25.50 -0.74 -10.63
N LEU A 11 25.36 -1.48 -9.52
CA LEU A 11 24.09 -1.64 -8.84
C LEU A 11 23.57 -0.31 -8.29
N GLY A 12 24.45 0.56 -7.81
CA GLY A 12 24.13 1.93 -7.41
C GLY A 12 23.55 2.75 -8.55
N GLN A 13 24.21 2.75 -9.71
CA GLN A 13 23.72 3.45 -10.91
C GLN A 13 22.36 2.93 -11.41
N ILE A 14 22.16 1.61 -11.36
CA ILE A 14 20.87 0.98 -11.69
C ILE A 14 19.80 1.43 -10.69
N ARG A 15 20.11 1.40 -9.39
CA ARG A 15 19.20 1.87 -8.33
C ARG A 15 18.77 3.31 -8.60
N ASP A 16 19.71 4.20 -8.88
CA ASP A 16 19.44 5.62 -9.16
C ASP A 16 18.51 5.79 -10.36
N SER A 17 18.68 4.97 -11.41
CA SER A 17 17.80 4.96 -12.57
C SER A 17 16.38 4.47 -12.23
N LEU A 18 16.24 3.46 -11.37
CA LEU A 18 14.94 2.93 -10.93
C LEU A 18 14.14 3.93 -10.09
N VAL A 19 14.84 4.80 -9.35
CA VAL A 19 14.22 5.81 -8.48
C VAL A 19 14.28 7.23 -9.04
N ASP A 20 14.56 7.37 -10.34
CA ASP A 20 14.52 8.65 -11.02
C ASP A 20 13.18 9.35 -10.71
N PRO A 21 13.20 10.60 -10.20
CA PRO A 21 12.00 11.28 -9.75
C PRO A 21 10.90 11.36 -10.82
N LYS A 22 11.25 11.59 -12.10
CA LYS A 22 10.25 11.68 -13.16
C LYS A 22 9.53 10.34 -13.35
N SER A 23 10.28 9.25 -13.32
CA SER A 23 9.76 7.89 -13.44
C SER A 23 8.86 7.51 -12.26
N ILE A 24 9.29 7.80 -11.04
CA ILE A 24 8.49 7.54 -9.82
C ILE A 24 7.20 8.36 -9.82
N TRP A 25 7.25 9.65 -10.17
CA TRP A 25 6.06 10.51 -10.25
C TRP A 25 5.10 10.07 -11.36
N SER A 26 5.63 9.64 -12.50
CA SER A 26 4.84 9.08 -13.60
C SER A 26 4.09 7.83 -13.16
N LEU A 27 4.78 6.91 -12.49
CA LEU A 27 4.18 5.69 -11.94
C LEU A 27 3.14 6.00 -10.85
N ALA A 28 3.43 6.93 -9.94
CA ALA A 28 2.47 7.36 -8.92
C ALA A 28 1.20 7.96 -9.54
N LYS A 29 1.34 8.78 -10.59
CA LYS A 29 0.21 9.33 -11.34
C LYS A 29 -0.60 8.24 -12.02
N LYS A 30 0.06 7.28 -12.67
CA LYS A 30 -0.58 6.13 -13.32
C LYS A 30 -1.41 5.33 -12.32
N LEU A 31 -0.85 5.00 -11.15
CA LEU A 31 -1.57 4.28 -10.10
C LEU A 31 -2.84 5.02 -9.66
N LYS A 32 -2.78 6.35 -9.44
CA LYS A 32 -3.98 7.13 -9.08
C LYS A 32 -5.02 7.18 -10.20
N GLN A 33 -4.58 7.32 -11.45
CA GLN A 33 -5.48 7.40 -12.61
C GLN A 33 -6.18 6.07 -12.90
N GLN A 34 -5.52 4.95 -12.60
CA GLN A 34 -6.05 3.61 -12.80
C GLN A 34 -6.84 3.07 -11.60
N SER A 35 -6.96 3.85 -10.51
CA SER A 35 -7.72 3.47 -9.31
C SER A 35 -9.18 3.14 -9.64
N ARG A 36 -9.61 1.93 -9.26
CA ARG A 36 -10.98 1.41 -9.41
C ARG A 36 -11.65 1.34 -8.03
N THR A 37 -12.96 1.51 -8.00
CA THR A 37 -13.75 1.31 -6.76
C THR A 37 -13.63 -0.13 -6.29
N LEU A 38 -13.40 -0.31 -4.99
CA LEU A 38 -13.38 -1.61 -4.33
C LEU A 38 -14.68 -1.83 -3.56
N THR A 39 -15.53 -2.71 -4.06
CA THR A 39 -16.77 -3.12 -3.38
C THR A 39 -16.49 -4.34 -2.50
N LEU A 40 -16.48 -4.16 -1.16
CA LEU A 40 -16.12 -5.25 -0.24
C LEU A 40 -17.08 -6.44 -0.27
N ASN A 41 -18.34 -6.25 -0.68
CA ASN A 41 -19.33 -7.33 -0.77
C ASN A 41 -19.34 -8.05 -2.14
N ALA A 42 -18.54 -7.59 -3.11
CA ALA A 42 -18.42 -8.24 -4.41
C ALA A 42 -17.44 -9.42 -4.34
N PRO A 43 -17.64 -10.48 -5.15
CA PRO A 43 -16.71 -11.60 -5.23
C PRO A 43 -15.34 -11.17 -5.81
N ASN A 44 -14.27 -11.87 -5.43
CA ASN A 44 -12.91 -11.55 -5.89
C ASN A 44 -12.72 -11.69 -7.41
N SER A 45 -13.54 -12.52 -8.07
CA SER A 45 -13.53 -12.72 -9.52
C SER A 45 -13.68 -11.40 -10.29
N ASP A 46 -14.40 -10.45 -9.72
CA ASP A 46 -14.74 -9.18 -10.37
C ASP A 46 -13.54 -8.22 -10.42
N LEU A 47 -12.49 -8.51 -9.67
CA LEU A 47 -11.31 -7.64 -9.56
C LEU A 47 -10.34 -7.80 -10.73
N SER A 48 -10.42 -8.91 -11.49
CA SER A 48 -9.53 -9.24 -12.63
C SER A 48 -8.05 -8.97 -12.31
N LEU A 49 -7.53 -9.64 -11.27
CA LEU A 49 -6.19 -9.39 -10.74
C LEU A 49 -5.12 -10.21 -11.47
N PRO A 50 -3.96 -9.62 -11.80
CA PRO A 50 -2.87 -10.36 -12.43
C PRO A 50 -2.09 -11.19 -11.40
N SER A 51 -1.49 -12.29 -11.86
CA SER A 51 -0.58 -13.11 -11.04
C SER A 51 0.90 -12.76 -11.24
N SER A 52 1.18 -11.64 -11.91
CA SER A 52 2.54 -11.16 -12.19
C SER A 52 3.12 -10.35 -11.03
N PRO A 53 4.46 -10.13 -11.02
CA PRO A 53 5.09 -9.24 -10.06
C PRO A 53 4.65 -7.80 -10.25
N GLY A 54 4.49 -7.06 -9.16
CA GLY A 54 3.99 -5.70 -9.25
C GLY A 54 3.92 -4.94 -7.94
N ILE A 55 3.38 -3.73 -8.08
CA ILE A 55 3.01 -2.84 -6.98
C ILE A 55 1.50 -2.68 -6.96
N TYR A 56 0.91 -2.68 -5.77
CA TYR A 56 -0.51 -2.43 -5.55
C TYR A 56 -0.70 -1.29 -4.56
N TYR A 57 -1.79 -0.57 -4.74
CA TYR A 57 -2.08 0.68 -4.05
C TYR A 57 -3.55 0.71 -3.64
N PHE A 58 -3.82 1.10 -2.39
CA PHE A 58 -5.16 1.28 -1.84
C PHE A 58 -5.35 2.72 -1.37
N GLU A 59 -6.53 3.25 -1.62
CA GLU A 59 -6.97 4.59 -1.21
C GLU A 59 -8.26 4.49 -0.42
N ALA A 60 -8.44 5.42 0.53
CA ALA A 60 -9.65 5.55 1.32
C ALA A 60 -10.16 6.99 1.25
N LYS A 61 -11.47 7.15 1.08
CA LYS A 61 -12.17 8.41 1.31
C LYS A 61 -13.11 8.20 2.49
N PHE A 62 -12.88 8.97 3.54
CA PHE A 62 -13.62 8.90 4.79
C PHE A 62 -14.89 9.76 4.73
N ASN A 63 -15.91 9.36 5.48
CA ASN A 63 -17.16 10.12 5.66
C ASN A 63 -17.03 11.28 6.66
N PHE A 64 -15.90 11.39 7.35
CA PHE A 64 -15.53 12.51 8.22
C PHE A 64 -14.42 13.37 7.60
N LYS A 65 -14.26 14.60 8.11
CA LYS A 65 -13.30 15.59 7.61
C LYS A 65 -12.25 16.01 8.63
N ASP A 66 -12.47 15.70 9.90
CA ASP A 66 -11.59 16.12 11.00
C ASP A 66 -10.49 15.09 11.27
N TYR A 67 -9.32 15.59 11.65
CA TYR A 67 -8.14 14.75 11.82
C TYR A 67 -8.24 13.85 13.05
N GLU A 68 -8.96 14.29 14.08
CA GLU A 68 -9.22 13.57 15.31
C GLU A 68 -9.95 12.24 15.04
N TYR A 69 -10.92 12.24 14.12
CA TYR A 69 -11.59 11.02 13.67
C TYR A 69 -10.68 10.12 12.83
N LEU A 70 -9.75 10.69 12.04
CA LEU A 70 -8.75 9.90 11.34
C LEU A 70 -7.77 9.22 12.32
N GLU A 71 -7.44 9.91 13.39
CA GLU A 71 -6.58 9.40 14.46
C GLU A 71 -7.29 8.29 15.26
N ASP A 72 -8.56 8.46 15.61
CA ASP A 72 -9.38 7.40 16.21
C ASP A 72 -9.46 6.16 15.30
N PHE A 73 -9.77 6.34 14.02
CA PHE A 73 -9.75 5.27 13.02
C PHE A 73 -8.40 4.53 13.03
N GLY A 74 -7.30 5.28 13.02
CA GLY A 74 -5.94 4.73 13.04
C GLY A 74 -5.61 3.96 14.31
N ASN A 75 -6.04 4.44 15.46
CA ASN A 75 -5.86 3.78 16.75
C ASN A 75 -6.66 2.47 16.81
N ARG A 76 -7.93 2.50 16.40
CA ARG A 76 -8.79 1.30 16.30
C ARG A 76 -8.24 0.29 15.29
N TRP A 77 -7.65 0.75 14.19
CA TRP A 77 -6.99 -0.13 13.22
C TRP A 77 -5.91 -1.01 13.86
N GLY A 78 -5.14 -0.44 14.80
CA GLY A 78 -4.07 -1.12 15.53
C GLY A 78 -4.54 -2.16 16.55
N VAL A 79 -5.73 -1.99 17.13
CA VAL A 79 -6.29 -2.83 18.20
C VAL A 79 -6.81 -4.17 17.70
N ILE A 80 -7.38 -4.22 16.48
CA ILE A 80 -7.95 -5.44 15.86
C ILE A 80 -6.83 -6.37 15.37
N ARG A 81 -5.87 -6.73 16.22
CA ARG A 81 -4.78 -7.65 15.89
C ARG A 81 -4.82 -8.85 16.80
N SER A 82 -4.61 -10.02 16.17
CA SER A 82 -4.39 -11.32 16.79
C SER A 82 -3.64 -11.20 18.12
N ARG A 83 -4.12 -11.95 19.13
CA ARG A 83 -3.56 -12.07 20.49
C ARG A 83 -2.05 -12.38 20.51
N ASN A 84 -1.50 -12.82 19.37
CA ASN A 84 -0.13 -13.31 19.20
C ASN A 84 0.86 -12.29 18.62
N LEU A 85 0.45 -11.05 18.34
CA LEU A 85 1.38 -10.00 17.90
C LEU A 85 1.85 -9.13 19.08
N PRO A 86 3.10 -8.63 19.08
CA PRO A 86 3.57 -7.73 20.13
C PRO A 86 2.62 -6.55 20.30
N LYS A 87 2.15 -6.33 21.55
CA LYS A 87 1.37 -5.14 21.92
C LYS A 87 2.17 -3.88 21.52
N GLY A 88 1.50 -2.90 20.91
CA GLY A 88 2.08 -1.56 20.69
C GLY A 88 2.63 -1.24 19.30
N VAL A 89 2.66 -2.17 18.33
CA VAL A 89 3.07 -1.83 16.95
C VAL A 89 1.86 -1.30 16.16
N SER A 90 1.46 -0.05 16.45
CA SER A 90 0.51 0.67 15.60
C SER A 90 1.11 0.78 14.20
N ARG A 91 0.34 0.33 13.20
CA ARG A 91 0.70 0.49 11.78
C ARG A 91 -0.08 1.59 11.11
N TYR A 92 -0.83 2.32 11.91
CA TYR A 92 -1.22 3.67 11.57
C TYR A 92 -0.02 4.59 11.80
N TYR A 93 0.26 5.48 10.85
CA TYR A 93 1.35 6.44 10.93
C TYR A 93 0.78 7.87 11.03
N PRO A 94 0.61 8.42 12.25
CA PRO A 94 0.08 9.76 12.45
C PRO A 94 0.86 10.84 11.67
N SER A 95 2.20 10.73 11.62
CA SER A 95 3.04 11.66 10.86
C SER A 95 2.76 11.67 9.36
N ARG A 96 2.35 10.54 8.78
CA ARG A 96 1.94 10.45 7.37
C ARG A 96 0.49 10.90 7.18
N ALA A 97 -0.40 10.56 8.12
CA ALA A 97 -1.78 11.03 8.11
C ALA A 97 -1.88 12.56 8.14
N LYS A 98 -1.01 13.23 8.92
CA LYS A 98 -0.92 14.69 8.96
C LYS A 98 -0.63 15.33 7.60
N LYS A 99 0.08 14.65 6.70
CA LYS A 99 0.34 15.13 5.32
C LYS A 99 -0.92 15.17 4.45
N HIS A 100 -2.00 14.52 4.88
CA HIS A 100 -3.24 14.40 4.10
C HIS A 100 -4.42 15.19 4.68
N ILE A 101 -4.21 16.00 5.73
CA ILE A 101 -5.28 16.80 6.39
C ILE A 101 -6.05 17.65 5.38
N SER A 102 -5.35 18.35 4.47
CA SER A 102 -6.01 19.18 3.46
C SER A 102 -6.92 18.37 2.53
N ARG A 103 -6.50 17.16 2.14
CA ARG A 103 -7.31 16.25 1.31
C ARG A 103 -8.48 15.67 2.09
N LEU A 104 -8.29 15.31 3.35
CA LEU A 104 -9.34 14.84 4.26
C LEU A 104 -10.45 15.89 4.41
N LYS A 105 -10.09 17.15 4.69
CA LYS A 105 -11.04 18.27 4.79
C LYS A 105 -11.85 18.49 3.52
N GLN A 106 -11.24 18.22 2.36
CA GLN A 106 -11.89 18.30 1.05
C GLN A 106 -12.73 17.06 0.71
N GLY A 107 -12.80 16.05 1.59
CA GLY A 107 -13.50 14.78 1.31
C GLY A 107 -12.87 14.02 0.14
N LYS A 108 -11.56 14.11 -0.05
CA LYS A 108 -10.84 13.44 -1.14
C LYS A 108 -10.23 12.13 -0.65
N PHE A 109 -10.04 11.19 -1.58
CA PHE A 109 -9.27 9.98 -1.35
C PHE A 109 -7.85 10.30 -0.85
N ILE A 110 -7.43 9.59 0.19
CA ILE A 110 -6.08 9.64 0.73
C ILE A 110 -5.41 8.25 0.66
N PRO A 111 -4.07 8.19 0.58
CA PRO A 111 -3.31 6.95 0.50
C PRO A 111 -3.50 6.08 1.75
N LEU A 112 -4.12 4.90 1.61
CA LEU A 112 -4.34 3.97 2.71
C LEU A 112 -3.15 3.03 2.87
N TYR A 113 -2.78 2.32 1.80
CA TYR A 113 -1.71 1.32 1.81
C TYR A 113 -1.03 1.26 0.45
N LEU A 114 0.26 0.94 0.43
CA LEU A 114 1.03 0.62 -0.77
C LEU A 114 1.82 -0.66 -0.46
N GLY A 115 1.99 -1.54 -1.43
CA GLY A 115 2.85 -2.70 -1.28
C GLY A 115 3.31 -3.27 -2.61
N LYS A 116 4.19 -4.27 -2.53
CA LYS A 116 4.66 -5.07 -3.68
C LYS A 116 4.39 -6.55 -3.46
N ARG A 117 4.25 -7.30 -4.55
CA ARG A 117 4.26 -8.77 -4.52
C ARG A 117 4.79 -9.35 -5.82
N ASP A 118 5.37 -10.54 -5.75
CA ASP A 118 5.70 -11.41 -6.88
C ASP A 118 4.45 -11.98 -7.57
N ASN A 119 3.39 -12.21 -6.80
CA ASN A 119 2.04 -12.49 -7.27
C ASN A 119 1.04 -11.46 -6.72
N LEU A 120 0.62 -10.51 -7.55
CA LEU A 120 -0.31 -9.44 -7.16
C LEU A 120 -1.68 -9.97 -6.70
N SER A 121 -2.26 -10.94 -7.40
CA SER A 121 -3.60 -11.46 -7.11
C SER A 121 -3.66 -12.08 -5.71
N ASP A 122 -2.72 -12.98 -5.39
CA ASP A 122 -2.63 -13.62 -4.07
C ASP A 122 -2.58 -12.58 -2.94
N ARG A 123 -1.79 -11.53 -3.12
CA ARG A 123 -1.59 -10.54 -2.06
C ARG A 123 -2.77 -9.61 -1.91
N ILE A 124 -3.34 -9.12 -3.01
CA ILE A 124 -4.54 -8.27 -2.95
C ILE A 124 -5.70 -9.07 -2.34
N ILE A 125 -5.90 -10.33 -2.73
CA ILE A 125 -6.91 -11.20 -2.12
C ILE A 125 -6.64 -11.37 -0.62
N ASN A 126 -5.38 -11.59 -0.21
CA ASN A 126 -5.03 -11.65 1.22
C ASN A 126 -5.34 -10.32 1.95
N HIS A 127 -5.16 -9.16 1.31
CA HIS A 127 -5.61 -7.87 1.86
C HIS A 127 -7.12 -7.78 2.05
N LEU A 128 -7.92 -8.50 1.29
CA LEU A 128 -9.38 -8.56 1.44
C LEU A 128 -9.80 -9.58 2.50
N ASP A 129 -9.28 -10.81 2.37
CA ASP A 129 -9.82 -12.02 3.02
C ASP A 129 -8.89 -12.65 4.06
N GLY A 130 -7.71 -12.07 4.29
CA GLY A 130 -6.78 -12.59 5.27
C GLY A 130 -7.43 -12.71 6.65
N SER A 131 -7.36 -13.89 7.26
CA SER A 131 -7.89 -14.14 8.61
C SER A 131 -7.29 -13.17 9.64
N GLU A 132 -8.10 -12.70 10.59
CA GLU A 132 -7.65 -11.82 11.68
C GLU A 132 -6.53 -12.43 12.53
N GLU A 133 -6.55 -13.75 12.66
CA GLU A 133 -5.58 -14.54 13.43
C GLU A 133 -4.24 -14.68 12.70
N SER A 134 -4.23 -14.50 11.37
CA SER A 134 -3.02 -14.56 10.55
C SER A 134 -1.97 -13.55 11.02
N GLY A 135 -0.73 -13.99 11.22
CA GLY A 135 0.41 -13.11 11.51
C GLY A 135 0.81 -12.21 10.33
N THR A 136 0.19 -12.38 9.16
CA THR A 136 0.48 -11.59 7.97
C THR A 136 0.08 -10.14 8.12
N TYR A 137 0.75 -9.30 7.36
CA TYR A 137 0.60 -7.84 7.40
C TYR A 137 -0.46 -7.30 6.43
N ALA A 138 -1.39 -8.17 6.04
CA ALA A 138 -2.52 -7.81 5.21
C ALA A 138 -3.45 -6.82 5.92
N LEU A 139 -4.26 -6.11 5.13
CA LEU A 139 -5.23 -5.13 5.63
C LEU A 139 -6.42 -5.84 6.27
N LYS A 140 -6.82 -6.99 5.71
CA LYS A 140 -7.96 -7.80 6.16
C LYS A 140 -9.25 -6.99 6.12
N LEU A 141 -9.54 -6.42 4.94
CA LEU A 141 -10.57 -5.39 4.80
C LEU A 141 -11.97 -5.95 5.11
N ARG A 142 -12.32 -7.16 4.63
CA ARG A 142 -13.65 -7.74 4.88
C ARG A 142 -13.87 -8.15 6.34
N SER A 143 -12.81 -8.32 7.13
CA SER A 143 -12.93 -8.62 8.56
C SER A 143 -13.18 -7.37 9.43
N ARG A 144 -13.16 -6.16 8.84
CA ARG A 144 -13.26 -4.88 9.56
C ARG A 144 -14.51 -4.06 9.19
N PRO A 145 -15.72 -4.65 9.12
CA PRO A 145 -16.91 -3.96 8.60
C PRO A 145 -17.28 -2.71 9.41
N GLU A 146 -17.18 -2.75 10.74
CA GLU A 146 -17.49 -1.60 11.59
C GLU A 146 -16.53 -0.43 11.39
N LEU A 147 -15.23 -0.73 11.24
CA LEU A 147 -14.19 0.28 11.08
C LEU A 147 -14.23 0.93 9.68
N LEU A 148 -14.73 0.19 8.69
CA LEU A 148 -14.85 0.64 7.30
C LEU A 148 -16.25 1.13 6.94
N SER A 149 -17.17 1.20 7.91
CA SER A 149 -18.52 1.71 7.68
C SER A 149 -18.47 3.15 7.15
N GLY A 150 -19.06 3.37 5.98
CA GLY A 150 -19.05 4.66 5.30
C GLY A 150 -17.72 5.09 4.67
N VAL A 151 -16.70 4.21 4.66
CA VAL A 151 -15.42 4.46 3.99
C VAL A 151 -15.49 3.96 2.55
N GLU A 152 -15.27 4.86 1.58
CA GLU A 152 -15.11 4.46 0.18
C GLU A 152 -13.68 4.01 -0.07
N LEU A 153 -13.51 2.82 -0.66
CA LEU A 153 -12.20 2.26 -0.97
C LEU A 153 -11.95 2.23 -2.49
N ARG A 154 -10.71 2.47 -2.87
CA ARG A 154 -10.22 2.25 -4.23
C ARG A 154 -8.92 1.48 -4.22
N TYR A 155 -8.63 0.81 -5.32
CA TYR A 155 -7.38 0.10 -5.52
C TYR A 155 -6.88 0.22 -6.96
N SER A 156 -5.57 0.11 -7.13
CA SER A 156 -4.92 -0.05 -8.42
C SER A 156 -3.65 -0.89 -8.27
N PHE A 157 -3.10 -1.29 -9.41
CA PHE A 157 -1.83 -2.01 -9.47
C PHE A 157 -1.05 -1.68 -10.73
N HIS A 158 0.23 -1.99 -10.70
CA HIS A 158 1.13 -1.92 -11.84
C HIS A 158 1.95 -3.21 -11.90
N GLU A 159 1.88 -3.87 -13.04
CA GLU A 159 2.61 -5.10 -13.33
C GLU A 159 4.01 -4.78 -13.88
N PHE A 160 5.00 -5.55 -13.47
CA PHE A 160 6.34 -5.53 -14.03
C PHE A 160 6.61 -6.83 -14.77
N ASN A 161 6.91 -6.74 -16.06
CA ASN A 161 7.40 -7.87 -16.84
C ASN A 161 8.92 -8.00 -16.63
N ILE A 162 9.31 -8.71 -15.58
CA ILE A 162 10.70 -8.85 -15.16
C ILE A 162 11.07 -10.30 -14.85
N ASN A 163 12.36 -10.60 -14.93
CA ASN A 163 12.90 -11.84 -14.39
C ASN A 163 12.71 -11.87 -12.87
N ALA A 164 12.37 -13.04 -12.30
CA ALA A 164 12.20 -13.23 -10.86
C ALA A 164 13.41 -12.76 -10.03
N ARG A 165 14.63 -12.93 -10.53
CA ARG A 165 15.87 -12.47 -9.88
C ARG A 165 15.98 -10.95 -9.79
N ALA A 166 15.29 -10.19 -10.63
CA ALA A 166 15.27 -8.73 -10.61
C ALA A 166 14.21 -8.15 -9.67
N TYR A 167 13.43 -8.99 -8.98
CA TYR A 167 12.33 -8.54 -8.12
C TYR A 167 12.79 -7.64 -6.95
N PHE A 168 14.05 -7.74 -6.52
CA PHE A 168 14.61 -6.81 -5.53
C PHE A 168 14.56 -5.34 -6.02
N GLY A 169 14.63 -5.09 -7.33
CA GLY A 169 14.49 -3.73 -7.89
C GLY A 169 13.10 -3.13 -7.63
N VAL A 170 12.06 -3.96 -7.60
CA VAL A 170 10.68 -3.53 -7.28
C VAL A 170 10.59 -3.02 -5.84
N GLU A 171 11.43 -3.52 -4.92
CA GLU A 171 11.51 -3.01 -3.54
C GLU A 171 11.97 -1.56 -3.48
N VAL A 172 12.99 -1.24 -4.29
CA VAL A 172 13.54 0.11 -4.36
C VAL A 172 12.48 1.09 -4.88
N ILE A 173 11.77 0.70 -5.95
CA ILE A 173 10.67 1.50 -6.51
C ILE A 173 9.54 1.68 -5.50
N GLU A 174 9.13 0.60 -4.83
CA GLU A 174 8.04 0.64 -3.84
C GLU A 174 8.35 1.57 -2.68
N LYS A 175 9.59 1.55 -2.18
CA LYS A 175 10.06 2.46 -1.13
C LYS A 175 9.96 3.92 -1.57
N SER A 176 10.43 4.26 -2.77
CA SER A 176 10.33 5.62 -3.31
C SER A 176 8.88 6.05 -3.51
N LEU A 177 7.99 5.16 -3.97
CA LEU A 177 6.56 5.46 -4.06
C LEU A 177 5.93 5.68 -2.68
N ARG A 178 6.35 4.96 -1.63
CA ARG A 178 5.87 5.22 -0.26
C ARG A 178 6.23 6.63 0.21
N GLU A 179 7.36 7.19 -0.21
CA GLU A 179 7.77 8.55 0.14
C GLU A 179 6.89 9.59 -0.56
N VAL A 180 6.50 9.33 -1.81
CA VAL A 180 5.55 10.16 -2.57
C VAL A 180 4.14 10.07 -1.97
N PHE A 181 3.61 8.87 -1.82
CA PHE A 181 2.22 8.68 -1.39
C PHE A 181 2.01 8.94 0.10
N ASN A 182 2.97 8.61 0.97
CA ASN A 182 2.78 8.65 2.42
C ASN A 182 1.53 7.86 2.87
N PRO A 183 1.40 6.55 2.56
CA PRO A 183 0.28 5.73 3.05
C PRO A 183 0.17 5.77 4.58
N ILE A 184 -1.06 5.84 5.07
CA ILE A 184 -1.33 5.97 6.50
C ILE A 184 -1.32 4.62 7.24
N ILE A 185 -1.53 3.50 6.54
CA ILE A 185 -1.46 2.13 7.07
C ILE A 185 -0.30 1.37 6.43
N GLY A 186 0.44 0.58 7.21
CA GLY A 186 1.33 -0.46 6.69
C GLY A 186 2.49 -0.81 7.61
N LYS A 187 3.36 -1.72 7.18
CA LYS A 187 4.71 -1.82 7.77
C LYS A 187 5.62 -0.99 6.87
N GLN A 188 6.42 -0.13 7.46
CA GLN A 188 7.56 0.53 6.83
C GLN A 188 8.81 -0.28 7.16
#